data_AF-A0A531LN14-F1
#
_entry.id   AF-A0A531LN14-F1
#
_cell.length_a   1.000
_cell.length_b   1.000
_cell.length_c   1.000
_cell.angle_alpha   90.00
_cell.angle_beta   90.00
_cell.angle_gamma   90.00
#
_symmetry.space_group_name_H-M   'P 1'
#
loop_
_entity.id
_entity.type
_entity.pdbx_description
1 polymer ?
#
loop_
_entity_poly.entity_id
_entity_poly.type
_entity_poly.pdbx_seq_one_letter_code
_entity_poly.pdbx_strand_id
1 'polypeptide(L)'
;AWKGGQAREKWLKDGKPPNPGRLNDLRHIIYKSADHPWRRARRNLGLMMREGLLKENIDGEALLWAHNRLIARPEQRKILMMISDGAPVDDSTLSVNPGNYLERHLRAVRD
;
A
#
# COMPACT_ATOMS: atom_id res chain seq x y z
N ALA A 1 -0.18 11.40 2.57
CA ALA A 1 -0.89 12.61 2.09
C ALA A 1 -1.80 12.20 0.93
N TRP A 2 -2.55 13.12 0.32
CA TRP A 2 -3.19 12.88 -0.99
C TRP A 2 -2.30 13.53 -2.05
N LYS A 3 -2.17 12.95 -3.25
CA LYS A 3 -1.32 13.47 -4.34
C LYS A 3 0.19 13.47 -4.03
N GLY A 4 0.69 12.33 -3.56
CA GLY A 4 2.13 12.05 -3.60
C GLY A 4 2.96 12.46 -2.38
N GLY A 5 2.43 13.36 -1.54
CA GLY A 5 3.02 13.70 -0.25
C GLY A 5 4.50 14.10 -0.29
N GLN A 6 5.25 13.67 0.73
CA GLN A 6 6.66 14.04 0.89
C GLN A 6 7.53 13.47 -0.24
N ALA A 7 7.22 12.27 -0.72
CA ALA A 7 7.92 11.67 -1.85
C ALA A 7 7.88 12.57 -3.10
N ARG A 8 6.69 13.08 -3.45
CA ARG A 8 6.52 14.00 -4.58
C ARG A 8 7.17 15.36 -4.33
N GLU A 9 6.99 15.92 -3.14
CA GLU A 9 7.58 17.22 -2.77
C GLU A 9 9.10 17.18 -2.85
N LYS A 10 9.73 16.10 -2.37
CA LYS A 10 11.17 15.91 -2.45
C LYS A 10 11.63 15.86 -3.91
N TRP A 11 10.98 15.06 -4.75
CA TRP A 11 11.31 14.98 -6.17
C TRP A 11 11.22 16.33 -6.89
N LEU A 12 10.22 17.15 -6.56
CA LEU A 12 10.11 18.53 -7.08
C LEU A 12 11.26 19.42 -6.61
N LYS A 13 11.63 19.35 -5.32
CA LYS A 13 12.76 20.12 -4.75
C LYS A 13 14.10 19.72 -5.35
N ASP A 14 14.27 18.44 -5.66
CA ASP A 14 15.49 17.89 -6.25
C ASP A 14 15.62 18.19 -7.77
N GLY A 15 14.72 19.02 -8.33
CA GLY A 15 14.80 19.47 -9.73
C GLY A 15 14.21 18.48 -10.74
N LYS A 16 13.31 17.59 -10.29
CA LYS A 16 12.63 16.58 -11.13
C LYS A 16 13.62 15.63 -11.84
N PRO A 17 14.50 14.92 -11.12
CA PRO A 17 15.39 13.95 -11.73
C PRO A 17 14.61 12.88 -12.52
N PRO A 18 15.16 12.38 -13.64
CA PRO A 18 14.51 11.35 -14.46
C PRO A 18 14.41 10.03 -13.71
N ASN A 19 13.46 9.19 -14.13
CA ASN A 19 13.17 7.89 -13.51
C ASN A 19 12.90 7.99 -12.00
N PRO A 20 11.90 8.79 -11.57
CA PRO A 20 11.69 9.09 -10.15
C PRO A 20 11.20 7.90 -9.32
N GLY A 21 10.72 6.85 -9.99
CA GLY A 21 10.06 5.73 -9.33
C GLY A 21 8.76 6.17 -8.68
N ARG A 22 8.42 5.53 -7.55
CA ARG A 22 7.17 5.77 -6.81
C ARG A 22 7.21 7.12 -6.10
N LEU A 23 6.18 7.94 -6.31
CA LEU A 23 6.10 9.32 -5.79
C LEU A 23 4.92 9.54 -4.85
N ASN A 24 4.58 8.54 -4.04
CA ASN A 24 3.58 8.70 -3.00
C ASN A 24 4.11 8.28 -1.63
N ASP A 25 3.43 8.66 -0.56
CA ASP A 25 3.76 8.19 0.78
C ASP A 25 2.93 6.94 1.09
N LEU A 26 3.53 5.99 1.80
CA LEU A 26 2.79 4.81 2.28
C LEU A 26 2.10 5.10 3.60
N ARG A 27 0.89 4.58 3.75
CA ARG A 27 0.17 4.53 5.03
C ARG A 27 -0.38 3.13 5.22
N HIS A 28 0.20 2.40 6.16
CA HIS A 28 -0.28 1.07 6.53
C HIS A 28 -1.24 1.16 7.70
N ILE A 29 -2.45 0.64 7.53
CA ILE A 29 -3.49 0.63 8.57
C ILE A 29 -3.72 -0.81 9.02
N ILE A 30 -3.58 -1.04 10.33
CA ILE A 30 -3.93 -2.32 10.95
C ILE A 30 -5.28 -2.16 11.65
N TYR A 31 -6.33 -2.72 11.08
CA TYR A 31 -7.66 -2.72 11.72
C TYR A 31 -7.71 -3.70 12.91
N LYS A 32 -7.05 -4.85 12.76
CA LYS A 32 -6.96 -5.90 13.78
C LYS A 32 -5.60 -6.62 13.67
N SER A 33 -4.83 -6.65 14.74
CA SER A 33 -3.60 -7.48 14.82
C SER A 33 -3.95 -8.97 14.98
N ALA A 34 -2.98 -9.85 14.68
CA ALA A 34 -3.15 -11.30 14.84
C ALA A 34 -3.63 -11.66 16.26
N ASP A 35 -2.95 -11.14 17.28
CA ASP A 35 -3.19 -11.48 18.69
C ASP A 35 -4.41 -10.78 19.31
N HIS A 36 -5.03 -9.84 18.59
CA HIS A 36 -6.18 -9.11 19.11
C HIS A 36 -7.49 -9.91 18.92
N PRO A 37 -8.31 -10.10 19.96
CA PRO A 37 -9.59 -10.80 19.82
C PRO A 37 -10.62 -9.94 19.07
N TRP A 38 -11.47 -10.59 18.29
CA TRP A 38 -12.45 -9.95 17.39
C TRP A 38 -13.35 -8.92 18.10
N ARG A 39 -13.85 -9.28 19.30
CA ARG A 39 -14.75 -8.44 20.09
C ARG A 39 -14.16 -7.04 20.35
N ARG A 40 -12.84 -6.92 20.48
CA ARG A 40 -12.15 -5.64 20.73
C ARG A 40 -11.85 -4.86 19.45
N ALA A 41 -11.79 -5.51 18.29
CA ALA A 41 -11.46 -4.89 17.01
C ALA A 41 -12.69 -4.48 16.18
N ARG A 42 -13.92 -4.84 16.59
CA ARG A 42 -15.14 -4.60 15.82
C ARG A 42 -15.32 -3.13 15.43
N ARG A 43 -15.03 -2.19 16.33
CA ARG A 43 -15.10 -0.74 16.02
C ARG A 43 -14.05 -0.33 14.99
N ASN A 44 -12.84 -0.89 15.05
CA ASN A 44 -11.77 -0.59 14.11
C ASN A 44 -12.11 -1.06 12.70
N LEU A 45 -12.71 -2.24 12.57
CA LEU A 45 -13.13 -2.76 11.26
C LEU A 45 -14.17 -1.87 10.58
N GLY A 46 -15.05 -1.23 11.36
CA GLY A 46 -15.98 -0.22 10.84
C GLY A 46 -15.28 0.98 10.19
N LEU A 47 -14.02 1.27 10.57
CA LEU A 47 -13.24 2.34 9.94
C LEU A 47 -12.90 2.04 8.48
N MET A 48 -12.90 0.78 8.05
CA MET A 48 -12.68 0.42 6.63
C MET A 48 -13.68 1.09 5.70
N MET A 49 -14.89 1.36 6.20
CA MET A 49 -15.97 1.99 5.45
C MET A 49 -16.00 3.51 5.60
N ARG A 50 -15.06 4.10 6.35
CA ARG A 50 -15.03 5.55 6.60
C ARG A 50 -14.56 6.27 5.34
N GLU A 51 -15.40 7.18 4.86
CA GLU A 51 -15.08 8.05 3.74
C GLU A 51 -13.80 8.86 4.00
N GLY A 52 -12.97 9.01 2.97
CA GLY A 52 -11.70 9.74 3.03
C GLY A 52 -10.54 8.98 3.70
N LEU A 53 -10.78 7.80 4.27
CA LEU A 53 -9.70 6.91 4.74
C LEU A 53 -9.05 6.17 3.57
N LEU A 54 -9.88 5.69 2.63
CA LEU A 54 -9.43 5.08 1.39
C LEU A 54 -8.81 6.15 0.48
N LYS A 55 -7.62 5.85 -0.01
CA LYS A 55 -6.81 6.66 -0.93
C LYS A 55 -6.35 5.76 -2.07
N GLU A 56 -5.65 6.37 -3.02
CA GLU A 56 -4.88 5.70 -4.08
C GLU A 56 -4.14 4.46 -3.53
N ASN A 57 -4.29 3.32 -4.21
CA ASN A 57 -3.79 2.03 -3.78
C ASN A 57 -2.44 1.71 -4.45
N ILE A 58 -1.54 1.13 -3.67
CA ILE A 58 -0.25 0.63 -4.15
C ILE A 58 -0.12 -0.83 -3.69
N ASP A 59 -0.92 -1.68 -4.34
CA ASP A 59 -1.13 -3.09 -3.99
C ASP A 59 0.17 -3.90 -3.83
N GLY A 60 1.17 -3.67 -4.67
CA GLY A 60 2.47 -4.34 -4.56
C GLY A 60 3.18 -4.03 -3.23
N GLU A 61 3.16 -2.76 -2.80
CA GLU A 61 3.75 -2.35 -1.51
C GLU A 61 2.96 -2.93 -0.33
N ALA A 62 1.63 -2.94 -0.44
CA ALA A 62 0.77 -3.52 0.58
C ALA A 62 1.02 -5.04 0.75
N LEU A 63 1.21 -5.75 -0.37
CA LEU A 63 1.50 -7.19 -0.37
C LEU A 63 2.86 -7.50 0.25
N LEU A 64 3.92 -6.77 -0.14
CA LEU A 64 5.25 -6.88 0.47
C LEU A 64 5.21 -6.61 1.98
N TRP A 65 4.54 -5.53 2.39
CA TRP A 65 4.44 -5.16 3.79
C TRP A 65 3.69 -6.22 4.61
N ALA A 66 2.58 -6.75 4.08
CA ALA A 66 1.82 -7.81 4.73
C ALA A 66 2.62 -9.12 4.81
N HIS A 67 3.34 -9.49 3.74
CA HIS A 67 4.22 -10.65 3.70
C HIS A 67 5.32 -10.57 4.76
N ASN A 68 6.05 -9.45 4.82
CA ASN A 68 7.14 -9.25 5.78
C ASN A 68 6.66 -9.35 7.24
N ARG A 69 5.43 -8.88 7.53
CA ARG A 69 4.82 -9.07 8.85
C ARG A 69 4.42 -10.51 9.12
N LEU A 70 3.93 -11.22 8.10
CA LEU A 70 3.48 -12.61 8.22
C LEU A 70 4.65 -13.57 8.44
N ILE A 71 5.77 -13.40 7.73
CA ILE A 71 6.93 -14.31 7.88
C ILE A 71 7.58 -14.22 9.26
N ALA A 72 7.52 -13.04 9.91
CA ALA A 72 8.03 -12.81 11.25
C ALA A 72 7.18 -13.49 12.35
N ARG A 73 6.05 -14.10 12.00
CA ARG A 73 5.14 -14.76 12.94
C ARG A 73 5.61 -16.17 13.32
N PRO A 74 5.43 -16.60 14.59
CA PRO A 74 5.85 -17.92 15.06
C PRO A 74 4.99 -19.06 14.53
N GLU A 75 3.76 -18.79 14.07
CA GLU A 75 2.85 -19.83 13.59
C GLU A 75 3.44 -20.63 12.42
N GLN A 76 3.35 -21.96 12.49
CA GLN A 76 3.87 -22.85 11.44
C GLN A 76 3.13 -22.63 10.11
N ARG A 77 1.79 -22.62 10.15
CA ARG A 77 0.95 -22.36 8.97
C ARG A 77 0.67 -20.87 8.87
N LYS A 78 1.09 -20.27 7.76
CA LYS A 78 0.93 -18.85 7.45
C LYS A 78 0.11 -18.72 6.17
N ILE A 79 -0.90 -17.86 6.18
CA ILE A 79 -1.78 -17.62 5.02
C ILE A 79 -1.91 -16.12 4.83
N LEU A 80 -1.64 -15.65 3.61
CA LEU A 80 -1.87 -14.28 3.20
C LEU A 80 -3.04 -14.26 2.21
N MET A 81 -4.10 -13.53 2.54
CA MET A 81 -5.25 -13.33 1.65
C MET A 81 -5.28 -11.86 1.26
N MET A 82 -5.35 -11.61 -0.04
CA MET A 82 -5.49 -10.28 -0.61
C MET A 82 -6.87 -10.16 -1.26
N ILE A 83 -7.60 -9.10 -0.91
CA ILE A 83 -8.88 -8.76 -1.54
C ILE A 83 -8.66 -7.39 -2.20
N SER A 84 -8.60 -7.39 -3.52
CA SER A 84 -8.32 -6.21 -4.36
C SER A 84 -9.01 -6.40 -5.70
N ASP A 85 -9.30 -5.30 -6.39
CA ASP A 85 -9.76 -5.28 -7.78
C ASP A 85 -8.61 -5.53 -8.78
N GLY A 86 -7.36 -5.56 -8.30
CA GLY A 86 -6.17 -5.84 -9.10
C GLY A 86 -5.68 -4.65 -9.93
N ALA A 87 -6.19 -3.44 -9.66
CA ALA A 87 -5.82 -2.23 -10.39
C ALA A 87 -5.12 -1.22 -9.46
N PRO A 88 -3.78 -1.28 -9.31
CA PRO A 88 -3.06 -0.31 -8.49
C PRO A 88 -3.02 1.05 -9.21
N VAL A 89 -3.52 2.09 -8.55
CA VAL A 89 -3.63 3.45 -9.11
C VAL A 89 -3.13 4.48 -8.10
N ASP A 90 -2.14 5.26 -8.53
CA ASP A 90 -1.62 6.44 -7.84
C ASP A 90 -1.24 7.52 -8.87
N ASP A 91 -2.00 8.62 -8.91
CA ASP A 91 -1.85 9.69 -9.91
C ASP A 91 -0.46 10.33 -9.86
N SER A 92 0.10 10.46 -8.66
CA SER A 92 1.40 11.10 -8.48
C SER A 92 2.55 10.30 -9.08
N THR A 93 2.49 8.98 -8.97
CA THR A 93 3.43 8.07 -9.60
C THR A 93 3.16 7.95 -11.09
N LEU A 94 1.90 7.74 -11.50
CA LEU A 94 1.54 7.48 -12.90
C LEU A 94 1.68 8.71 -13.81
N SER A 95 1.60 9.94 -13.27
CA SER A 95 1.76 11.17 -14.05
C SER A 95 3.17 11.39 -14.62
N VAL A 96 4.18 10.69 -14.10
CA VAL A 96 5.61 10.91 -14.46
C VAL A 96 6.40 9.62 -14.67
N ASN A 97 5.71 8.48 -14.69
CA ASN A 97 6.28 7.17 -14.99
C ASN A 97 5.47 6.52 -16.14
N PRO A 98 5.96 5.43 -16.76
CA PRO A 98 5.15 4.64 -17.69
C PRO A 98 3.83 4.20 -17.04
N GLY A 99 2.74 4.20 -17.81
CA GLY A 99 1.39 3.92 -17.29
C GLY A 99 1.23 2.52 -16.65
N ASN A 100 2.12 1.58 -16.95
CA ASN A 100 2.14 0.24 -16.36
C ASN A 100 3.12 0.10 -15.18
N TYR A 101 3.68 1.19 -14.65
CA TYR A 101 4.69 1.14 -13.59
C TYR A 101 4.21 0.37 -12.36
N LEU A 102 3.01 0.71 -11.85
CA LEU A 102 2.44 0.07 -10.66
C LEU A 102 1.96 -1.36 -10.94
N GLU A 103 1.43 -1.62 -12.13
CA GLU A 103 1.04 -2.97 -12.54
C GLU A 103 2.27 -3.90 -12.61
N ARG A 104 3.36 -3.43 -13.23
CA ARG A 104 4.63 -4.16 -13.28
C ARG A 104 5.16 -4.44 -11.89
N HIS A 105 5.07 -3.47 -10.97
CA HIS A 105 5.44 -3.66 -9.57
C HIS A 105 4.59 -4.73 -8.90
N LEU A 106 3.26 -4.68 -9.04
CA LEU A 106 2.36 -5.69 -8.46
C LEU A 106 2.65 -7.09 -8.98
N ARG A 107 2.88 -7.25 -10.30
CA ARG A 107 3.25 -8.55 -10.90
C ARG A 107 4.55 -9.07 -10.33
N ALA A 108 5.59 -8.23 -10.29
CA ALA A 108 6.91 -8.60 -9.77
C ALA A 108 6.92 -8.99 -8.28
N VAL A 109 5.94 -8.53 -7.50
CA VAL A 109 5.83 -8.89 -6.07
C VAL A 109 5.06 -10.19 -5.86
N ARG A 110 4.06 -10.46 -6.70
CA ARG A 110 3.20 -11.64 -6.55
C ARG A 110 3.87 -12.92 -7.07
N ASP A 111 4.67 -12.79 -8.12
CA ASP A 111 5.35 -13.89 -8.81
C ASP A 111 6.73 -14.17 -8.18
#